data_AF-A0A968QBK8-F1
#
_entry.id   AF-A0A968QBK8-F1
#
_cell.length_a   1.000
_cell.length_b   1.000
_cell.length_c   1.000
_cell.angle_alpha   90.00
_cell.angle_beta   90.00
_cell.angle_gamma   90.00
#
_symmetry.space_group_name_H-M   'P 1'
#
loop_
_entity.id
_entity.type
_entity.pdbx_description
1 polymer ?
#
loop_
_entity_poly.entity_id
_entity_poly.type
_entity_poly.pdbx_seq_one_letter_code
_entity_poly.pdbx_strand_id
1 'polypeptide(L)'
;MTVAKEAVSDRSSNNSSSGFTIALKRLVELYESEDDEDEYGLVKPSDYAFKTAVNLVLEAHSAMGISFPKASACTDHQGGISLTWTSTEPNRKVRLFCPFTDEQQIRIYYRQDDEHGSENVISVATLVDRLKWFNQA
;
A
#
# COMPACT_ATOMS: atom_id res chain seq x y z
N MET A 1 43.20 38.45 -1.55
CA MET A 1 42.86 37.72 -2.79
C MET A 1 42.69 36.26 -2.42
N THR A 2 41.48 35.82 -2.05
CA THR A 2 40.43 35.23 -2.93
C THR A 2 40.85 33.86 -3.45
N VAL A 3 40.63 32.78 -2.68
CA VAL A 3 39.49 31.80 -2.74
C VAL A 3 39.52 30.89 -3.97
N ALA A 4 39.63 29.58 -3.72
CA ALA A 4 38.69 28.56 -4.23
C ALA A 4 38.88 27.24 -3.45
N LYS A 5 37.95 26.97 -2.52
CA LYS A 5 37.67 25.59 -2.06
C LYS A 5 36.71 25.01 -3.09
N GLU A 6 37.13 23.98 -3.82
CA GLU A 6 36.21 23.16 -4.61
C GLU A 6 35.39 22.29 -3.65
N ALA A 7 34.10 22.57 -3.57
CA ALA A 7 33.12 21.70 -2.95
C ALA A 7 32.74 20.62 -3.98
N VAL A 8 33.20 19.39 -3.76
CA VAL A 8 32.64 18.21 -4.40
C VAL A 8 31.24 18.04 -3.83
N SER A 9 30.24 18.41 -4.63
CA SER A 9 28.84 18.12 -4.34
C SER A 9 28.62 16.64 -4.65
N ASP A 10 28.73 15.80 -3.61
CA ASP A 10 28.13 14.47 -3.61
C ASP A 10 26.63 14.64 -3.89
N ARG A 11 26.22 14.38 -5.13
CA ARG A 11 24.82 14.17 -5.45
C ARG A 11 24.44 12.82 -4.87
N SER A 12 24.05 12.83 -3.59
CA SER A 12 23.34 11.74 -2.96
C SER A 12 22.21 11.34 -3.88
N SER A 13 22.39 10.23 -4.58
CA SER A 13 21.34 9.58 -5.35
C SER A 13 20.36 9.04 -4.32
N ASN A 14 19.44 9.90 -3.88
CA ASN A 14 18.32 9.52 -3.04
C ASN A 14 17.51 8.52 -3.87
N ASN A 15 17.81 7.24 -3.67
CA ASN A 15 17.09 6.13 -4.26
C ASN A 15 15.73 6.04 -3.54
N SER A 16 14.89 7.07 -3.71
CA SER A 16 13.54 7.11 -3.17
C SER A 16 12.72 6.09 -3.96
N SER A 17 12.75 4.84 -3.50
CA SER A 17 11.91 3.77 -4.03
C SER A 17 10.47 4.28 -4.09
N SER A 18 9.86 4.17 -5.27
CA SER A 18 8.50 4.68 -5.49
C SER A 18 7.54 4.01 -4.50
N GLY A 19 6.46 4.71 -4.10
CA GLY A 19 5.48 4.13 -3.18
C GLY A 19 4.90 2.80 -3.68
N PHE A 20 4.76 2.68 -5.00
CA PHE A 20 4.40 1.45 -5.69
C PHE A 20 5.42 0.32 -5.47
N THR A 21 6.71 0.58 -5.70
CA THR A 21 7.78 -0.42 -5.50
C THR A 21 7.79 -0.95 -4.06
N ILE A 22 7.57 -0.07 -3.08
CA ILE A 22 7.47 -0.45 -1.67
C ILE A 22 6.24 -1.33 -1.42
N ALA A 23 5.07 -0.96 -1.94
CA ALA A 23 3.85 -1.74 -1.76
C ALA A 23 3.95 -3.12 -2.40
N LEU A 24 4.48 -3.21 -3.62
CA LEU A 24 4.66 -4.48 -4.32
C LEU A 24 5.67 -5.38 -3.62
N LYS A 25 6.82 -4.84 -3.17
CA LYS A 25 7.81 -5.61 -2.41
C LYS A 25 7.19 -6.24 -1.17
N ARG A 26 6.39 -5.49 -0.41
CA ARG A 26 5.72 -5.97 0.80
C ARG A 26 4.68 -7.06 0.52
N LEU A 27 3.96 -6.97 -0.60
CA LEU A 27 3.05 -8.04 -1.01
C LEU A 27 3.81 -9.32 -1.34
N VAL A 28 4.92 -9.21 -2.07
CA VAL A 28 5.77 -10.36 -2.42
C VAL A 28 6.38 -10.98 -1.16
N GLU A 29 6.91 -10.16 -0.24
CA GLU A 29 7.46 -10.62 1.04
C GLU A 29 6.43 -11.42 1.87
N LEU A 30 5.16 -11.00 1.89
CA LEU A 30 4.10 -11.77 2.56
C LEU A 30 3.80 -13.10 1.86
N TYR A 31 3.75 -13.10 0.53
CA TYR A 31 3.42 -14.29 -0.25
C TYR A 31 4.54 -15.32 -0.25
N GLU A 32 5.79 -14.87 -0.19
CA GLU A 32 6.99 -15.70 -0.17
C GLU A 32 7.43 -16.08 1.25
N SER A 33 6.64 -15.74 2.28
CA SER A 33 6.91 -16.19 3.65
C SER A 33 7.14 -17.71 3.70
N GLU A 34 8.22 -18.13 4.37
CA GLU A 34 8.56 -19.55 4.56
C GLU A 34 7.61 -20.23 5.55
N ASP A 35 7.09 -19.47 6.51
CA ASP A 35 6.11 -19.93 7.48
C ASP A 35 4.69 -19.64 7.01
N ASP A 36 3.83 -20.66 7.08
CA ASP A 36 2.38 -20.52 6.82
C ASP A 36 1.65 -19.90 8.03
N GLU A 37 2.12 -20.19 9.26
CA GLU A 37 1.54 -19.73 10.53
C GLU A 37 2.63 -19.35 11.56
N ASP A 38 2.37 -18.32 12.36
CA ASP A 38 3.14 -17.94 13.54
C ASP A 38 2.27 -17.99 14.82
N GLU A 39 2.79 -17.49 15.95
CA GLU A 39 2.07 -17.46 17.24
C GLU A 39 0.80 -16.58 17.24
N TYR A 40 0.60 -15.78 16.20
CA TYR A 40 -0.56 -14.90 16.00
C TYR A 40 -1.49 -15.36 14.86
N GLY A 41 -1.18 -16.49 14.20
CA GLY A 41 -2.03 -17.12 13.18
C GLY A 41 -1.37 -17.14 11.80
N LEU A 42 -2.18 -17.07 10.74
CA LEU A 42 -1.68 -17.14 9.36
C LEU A 42 -0.75 -15.96 9.03
N VAL A 43 0.45 -16.29 8.56
CA VAL A 43 1.44 -15.32 8.07
C VAL A 43 1.32 -15.17 6.56
N LYS A 44 1.06 -16.29 5.87
CA LYS A 44 0.99 -16.34 4.41
C LYS A 44 -0.44 -16.10 3.90
N PRO A 45 -0.64 -15.19 2.93
CA PRO A 45 -1.95 -14.95 2.37
C PRO A 45 -2.36 -16.07 1.40
N SER A 46 -3.67 -16.16 1.15
CA SER A 46 -4.19 -17.02 0.09
C SER A 46 -3.75 -16.52 -1.29
N ASP A 47 -3.64 -17.45 -2.24
CA ASP A 47 -3.39 -17.13 -3.65
C ASP A 47 -4.38 -16.11 -4.21
N TYR A 48 -5.66 -16.24 -3.82
CA TYR A 48 -6.72 -15.34 -4.26
C TYR A 48 -6.50 -13.92 -3.73
N ALA A 49 -6.21 -13.78 -2.43
CA ALA A 49 -5.94 -12.48 -1.82
C ALA A 49 -4.71 -11.80 -2.44
N PHE A 50 -3.63 -12.56 -2.65
CA PHE A 50 -2.41 -12.07 -3.27
C PHE A 50 -2.63 -11.58 -4.70
N LYS A 51 -3.22 -12.42 -5.57
CA LYS A 51 -3.51 -12.06 -6.96
C LYS A 51 -4.42 -10.83 -7.04
N THR A 52 -5.44 -10.77 -6.19
CA THR A 52 -6.37 -9.63 -6.12
C THR A 52 -5.65 -8.35 -5.71
N ALA A 53 -4.85 -8.39 -4.64
CA ALA A 53 -4.10 -7.23 -4.16
C ALA A 53 -3.09 -6.73 -5.19
N VAL A 54 -2.33 -7.63 -5.82
CA VAL A 54 -1.34 -7.28 -6.86
C VAL A 54 -2.01 -6.62 -8.06
N ASN A 55 -3.12 -7.18 -8.56
CA ASN A 55 -3.84 -6.60 -9.71
C ASN A 55 -4.34 -5.18 -9.39
N LEU A 56 -4.99 -4.98 -8.24
CA LEU A 56 -5.47 -3.66 -7.82
C LEU A 56 -4.32 -2.64 -7.69
N VAL A 57 -3.19 -3.05 -7.13
CA VAL A 57 -2.01 -2.17 -6.97
C VAL A 57 -1.39 -1.82 -8.32
N LEU A 58 -1.28 -2.79 -9.25
CA LEU A 58 -0.76 -2.56 -10.60
C LEU A 58 -1.65 -1.61 -11.39
N GLU A 59 -2.96 -1.84 -11.39
CA GLU A 59 -3.90 -1.00 -12.13
C GLU A 59 -4.02 0.41 -11.53
N ALA A 60 -4.05 0.53 -10.20
CA ALA A 60 -4.04 1.83 -9.54
C ALA A 60 -2.72 2.58 -9.77
N HIS A 61 -1.57 1.90 -9.78
CA HIS A 61 -0.29 2.51 -10.16
C HIS A 61 -0.29 2.95 -11.63
N SER A 62 -0.85 2.15 -12.54
CA SER A 62 -0.99 2.55 -13.95
C SER A 62 -1.76 3.87 -14.09
N ALA A 63 -2.81 4.08 -13.27
CA ALA A 63 -3.60 5.30 -13.27
C ALA A 63 -2.94 6.50 -12.55
N MET A 64 -2.11 6.26 -11.53
CA MET A 64 -1.54 7.31 -10.67
C MET A 64 -0.07 7.64 -10.95
N GLY A 65 0.66 6.74 -11.62
CA GLY A 65 2.09 6.85 -11.84
C GLY A 65 2.88 7.05 -10.53
N ILE A 66 3.79 8.02 -10.55
CA ILE A 66 4.68 8.34 -9.40
C ILE A 66 3.93 8.83 -8.16
N SER A 67 2.67 9.25 -8.30
CA SER A 67 1.84 9.69 -7.17
C SER A 67 1.29 8.53 -6.33
N PHE A 68 1.51 7.27 -6.72
CA PHE A 68 1.05 6.13 -5.94
C PHE A 68 1.75 6.10 -4.56
N PRO A 69 1.02 6.16 -3.44
CA PRO A 69 1.60 6.24 -2.11
C PRO A 69 2.10 4.88 -1.60
N LYS A 70 3.09 4.91 -0.69
CA LYS A 70 3.61 3.70 -0.04
C LYS A 70 2.55 3.08 0.88
N ALA A 71 2.40 1.76 0.83
CA ALA A 71 1.46 1.00 1.66
C ALA A 71 2.20 0.02 2.57
N SER A 72 1.76 -0.18 3.81
CA SER A 72 2.07 -1.42 4.54
C SER A 72 1.12 -2.55 4.09
N ALA A 73 1.55 -3.80 4.23
CA ALA A 73 0.74 -4.98 3.93
C ALA A 73 0.77 -5.93 5.13
N CYS A 74 -0.32 -6.68 5.35
CA CYS A 74 -0.43 -7.67 6.41
C CYS A 74 -1.48 -8.73 6.04
N THR A 75 -1.21 -9.99 6.39
CA THR A 75 -2.14 -11.11 6.27
C THR A 75 -3.09 -11.16 7.47
N ASP A 76 -4.37 -11.45 7.25
CA ASP A 76 -5.32 -11.70 8.33
C ASP A 76 -5.41 -13.18 8.72
N HIS A 77 -6.09 -13.46 9.83
CA HIS A 77 -6.28 -14.81 10.37
C HIS A 77 -6.97 -15.84 9.44
N GLN A 78 -7.50 -15.41 8.28
CA GLN A 78 -8.10 -16.31 7.28
C GLN A 78 -7.27 -16.37 5.98
N GLY A 79 -6.14 -15.67 5.91
CA GLY A 79 -5.30 -15.58 4.71
C GLY A 79 -5.70 -14.43 3.78
N GLY A 80 -6.53 -13.49 4.22
CA GLY A 80 -6.81 -12.26 3.48
C GLY A 80 -5.64 -11.29 3.57
N ILE A 81 -5.58 -10.30 2.67
CA ILE A 81 -4.56 -9.24 2.69
C ILE A 81 -5.20 -7.91 3.05
N SER A 82 -4.55 -7.15 3.92
CA SER A 82 -4.85 -5.74 4.10
C SER A 82 -3.67 -4.86 3.72
N LEU A 83 -3.92 -3.88 2.84
CA LEU A 83 -2.99 -2.82 2.47
C LEU A 83 -3.39 -1.54 3.19
N THR A 84 -2.47 -0.91 3.91
CA THR A 84 -2.76 0.30 4.70
C THR A 84 -1.84 1.46 4.29
N TRP A 85 -2.47 2.59 3.99
CA TRP A 85 -1.82 3.88 3.80
C TRP A 85 -2.14 4.79 4.99
N THR A 86 -1.14 5.43 5.55
CA THR A 86 -1.29 6.35 6.70
C THR A 86 -0.48 7.62 6.48
N SER A 87 -1.08 8.76 6.79
CA SER A 87 -0.42 10.06 6.87
C SER A 87 -0.70 10.67 8.24
N THR A 88 0.26 11.41 8.79
CA THR A 88 0.12 12.12 10.07
C THR A 88 -0.38 13.55 9.87
N GLU A 89 -0.04 14.18 8.75
CA GLU A 89 -0.41 15.56 8.42
C GLU A 89 -0.75 15.63 6.91
N PRO A 90 -2.05 15.66 6.53
CA PRO A 90 -3.23 15.48 7.39
C PRO A 90 -3.32 14.05 7.96
N ASN A 91 -3.96 13.89 9.13
CA ASN A 91 -4.15 12.59 9.77
C ASN A 91 -5.18 11.75 9.00
N ARG A 92 -4.69 10.98 8.03
CA ARG A 92 -5.50 10.16 7.13
C ARG A 92 -5.09 8.71 7.15
N LYS A 93 -6.07 7.83 6.96
CA LYS A 93 -5.86 6.40 6.73
C LYS A 93 -6.73 5.94 5.58
N VAL A 94 -6.17 5.14 4.69
CA VAL A 94 -6.91 4.30 3.75
C VAL A 94 -6.47 2.86 4.00
N ARG A 95 -7.42 1.93 4.07
CA ARG A 95 -7.13 0.50 4.21
C ARG A 95 -7.95 -0.28 3.19
N LEU A 96 -7.27 -0.97 2.29
CA LEU A 96 -7.86 -1.91 1.35
C LEU A 96 -7.81 -3.30 1.95
N PHE A 97 -8.93 -4.03 1.89
CA PHE A 97 -9.07 -5.41 2.34
C PHE A 97 -9.37 -6.28 1.13
N CYS A 98 -8.44 -7.19 0.81
CA CYS A 98 -8.60 -8.23 -0.19
C CYS A 98 -8.89 -9.54 0.54
N PRO A 99 -10.11 -10.10 0.43
CA PRO A 99 -10.48 -11.29 1.17
C PRO A 99 -9.72 -12.52 0.67
N PHE A 100 -9.74 -13.60 1.46
CA PHE A 100 -9.07 -14.85 1.13
C PHE A 100 -9.80 -15.69 0.07
N THR A 101 -11.07 -15.39 -0.24
CA THR A 101 -11.91 -16.03 -1.29
C THR A 101 -12.74 -15.00 -2.05
N ASP A 102 -13.27 -15.41 -3.20
CA ASP A 102 -14.17 -14.63 -4.07
C ASP A 102 -15.62 -14.52 -3.57
N GLU A 103 -16.00 -15.34 -2.60
CA GLU A 103 -17.30 -15.26 -1.93
C GLU A 103 -17.45 -14.00 -1.06
N GLN A 104 -16.33 -13.36 -0.71
CA GLN A 104 -16.30 -12.13 0.06
C GLN A 104 -15.94 -10.93 -0.80
N GLN A 105 -16.50 -9.78 -0.44
CA GLN A 105 -16.25 -8.54 -1.17
C GLN A 105 -14.95 -7.87 -0.71
N ILE A 106 -14.22 -7.32 -1.68
CA ILE A 106 -13.13 -6.38 -1.45
C ILE A 106 -13.72 -5.12 -0.79
N ARG A 107 -13.04 -4.58 0.22
CA ARG A 107 -13.52 -3.39 0.95
C ARG A 107 -12.45 -2.34 1.08
N ILE A 108 -12.84 -1.07 1.07
CA ILE A 108 -11.96 0.04 1.46
C ILE A 108 -12.55 0.69 2.71
N TYR A 109 -11.73 0.84 3.74
CA TYR A 109 -11.98 1.71 4.87
C TYR A 109 -11.16 2.99 4.71
N TYR A 110 -11.73 4.13 5.05
CA TYR A 110 -11.00 5.39 5.10
C TYR A 110 -11.35 6.17 6.36
N ARG A 111 -10.40 6.99 6.80
CA ARG A 111 -10.54 7.88 7.96
C ARG A 111 -9.74 9.15 7.78
N GLN A 112 -10.30 10.27 8.18
CA GLN A 112 -9.58 11.51 8.46
C GLN A 112 -9.98 12.00 9.84
N ASP A 113 -9.02 12.15 10.74
CA ASP A 113 -9.29 12.47 12.13
C ASP A 113 -10.32 11.50 12.75
N ASP A 114 -11.48 12.02 13.18
CA ASP A 114 -12.58 11.24 13.75
C ASP A 114 -13.61 10.79 12.69
N GLU A 115 -13.59 11.40 11.50
CA GLU A 115 -14.49 11.05 10.40
C GLU A 115 -13.99 9.78 9.69
N HIS A 116 -14.89 8.82 9.48
CA HIS A 116 -14.57 7.56 8.84
C HIS A 116 -15.71 7.03 7.97
N GLY A 117 -15.37 6.14 7.05
CA GLY A 117 -16.33 5.46 6.20
C GLY A 117 -15.77 4.18 5.60
N SER A 118 -16.65 3.42 4.95
CA SER A 118 -16.27 2.19 4.26
C SER A 118 -17.04 2.02 2.96
N GLU A 119 -16.40 1.43 1.97
CA GLU A 119 -16.97 1.11 0.67
C GLU A 119 -16.81 -0.39 0.39
N ASN A 120 -17.90 -1.04 -0.02
CA ASN A 120 -17.97 -2.49 -0.24
C ASN A 120 -17.90 -2.88 -1.73
N VAL A 121 -17.96 -1.91 -2.66
CA VAL A 121 -17.90 -2.14 -4.10
C VAL A 121 -16.65 -1.46 -4.63
N ILE A 122 -15.57 -2.25 -4.72
CA ILE A 122 -14.26 -1.72 -5.05
C ILE A 122 -13.95 -2.03 -6.51
N SER A 123 -14.03 -1.00 -7.33
CA SER A 123 -13.34 -0.95 -8.61
C SER A 123 -11.95 -0.34 -8.40
N VAL A 124 -11.05 -0.51 -9.36
CA VAL A 124 -9.77 0.22 -9.37
C VAL A 124 -9.99 1.73 -9.31
N ALA A 125 -11.03 2.25 -9.95
CA ALA A 125 -11.36 3.68 -9.91
C ALA A 125 -11.63 4.14 -8.46
N THR A 126 -12.38 3.36 -7.70
CA THR A 126 -12.67 3.62 -6.28
C THR A 126 -11.39 3.71 -5.45
N LEU A 127 -10.46 2.77 -5.65
CA LEU A 127 -9.17 2.78 -4.97
C LEU A 127 -8.35 4.03 -5.37
N VAL A 128 -8.27 4.32 -6.66
CA VAL A 128 -7.54 5.49 -7.18
C VAL A 128 -8.10 6.79 -6.61
N ASP A 129 -9.42 6.95 -6.55
CA ASP A 129 -10.06 8.14 -6.00
C ASP A 129 -9.75 8.32 -4.52
N ARG A 130 -9.75 7.22 -3.75
CA ARG A 130 -9.39 7.25 -2.33
C ARG A 130 -7.91 7.52 -2.11
N LEU A 131 -7.02 6.99 -2.94
CA LEU A 131 -5.59 7.28 -2.85
C LEU A 131 -5.25 8.72 -3.31
N LYS A 132 -5.98 9.26 -4.28
CA LYS A 132 -5.87 10.68 -4.66
C LYS A 132 -6.33 11.59 -3.52
N TRP A 133 -7.47 11.29 -2.89
CA TRP A 133 -7.91 11.98 -1.68
C TRP A 133 -6.87 11.88 -0.57
N PHE A 134 -6.30 10.69 -0.33
CA PHE A 134 -5.26 10.49 0.66
C PHE A 134 -4.04 11.39 0.43
N ASN A 135 -3.64 11.63 -0.82
CA ASN A 135 -2.50 12.46 -1.20
C ASN A 135 -2.74 13.97 -1.15
N GLN A 136 -3.99 14.43 -0.99
CA GLN A 136 -4.26 15.87 -0.90
C GLN A 136 -3.66 16.43 0.38
N ALA A 137 -2.85 17.48 0.27
CA ALA A 137 -2.34 18.23 1.43
C ALA A 137 -3.46 19.02 2.12
#